data_AF-A0A836A3P0-F1
#
_entry.id   AF-A0A836A3P0-F1
#
_cell.length_a   1.000
_cell.length_b   1.000
_cell.length_c   1.000
_cell.angle_alpha   90.00
_cell.angle_beta   90.00
_cell.angle_gamma   90.00
#
_symmetry.space_group_name_H-M   'P 1'
#
loop_
_entity.id
_entity.type
_entity.pdbx_description
1 polymer ?
#
loop_
_entity_poly.entity_id
_entity_poly.type
_entity_poly.pdbx_seq_one_letter_code
_entity_poly.pdbx_strand_id
1 'polypeptide(L)'
;MVEEVRRSAAEEEAAIQALFSSMQDKLSERKALLLQAVQSQYEEKDKAFKEQLSHLATLLPTLQVHLVICSSFLSLANKAEFLDLGYELMERLQGIVTRPHRLRPAQSSKIASDHRAEFARCLEPLLLLGPRRAAGAGGGTSTLAGGSGPKVLRGRGCPSPVGKMLGSPVQKPTLHRSISTKVLLAEGNDSPFTEHCRHYEDSYRRLQAEMQNLKDQVQELHRDLTKHHSLIKAEIMGDILHKALQVDAQIASEYASVEGLRAVFQEIWEDSYQRVANEQEIYEAQLHDLLQLKQENAYLTTITKQITPYIRSIAKVKERLEPRFQVPVDEPSDHPQNMHDDGVNAEAPAR
;
A
#
# COMPACT_ATOMS: atom_id res chain seq x y z
N MET A 1 32.48 5.70 43.04
CA MET A 1 32.49 6.60 41.87
C MET A 1 33.28 6.03 40.69
N VAL A 2 34.62 6.00 40.66
CA VAL A 2 35.35 5.49 39.46
C VAL A 2 35.07 4.00 39.17
N GLU A 3 35.08 3.15 40.20
CA GLU A 3 34.71 1.73 40.07
C GLU A 3 33.25 1.50 39.69
N GLU A 4 32.39 2.46 40.00
CA GLU A 4 30.95 2.39 39.71
C GLU A 4 30.66 2.80 38.26
N VAL A 5 31.37 3.81 37.76
CA VAL A 5 31.40 4.16 36.34
C VAL A 5 31.99 3.01 35.51
N ARG A 6 33.07 2.37 36.00
CA ARG A 6 33.66 1.20 35.33
C ARG A 6 32.70 0.02 35.26
N ARG A 7 31.96 -0.24 36.35
CA ARG A 7 30.94 -1.30 36.37
C ARG A 7 29.77 -0.98 35.43
N SER A 8 29.26 0.25 35.46
CA SER A 8 28.19 0.70 34.56
C SER A 8 28.60 0.63 33.09
N ALA A 9 29.83 0.98 32.74
CA ALA A 9 30.32 0.85 31.37
C ALA A 9 30.39 -0.63 30.92
N ALA A 10 30.86 -1.53 31.79
CA ALA A 10 30.90 -2.96 31.50
C ALA A 10 29.49 -3.58 31.37
N GLU A 11 28.53 -3.13 32.18
CA GLU A 11 27.12 -3.53 32.09
C GLU A 11 26.50 -3.08 30.76
N GLU A 12 26.77 -1.84 30.33
CA GLU A 12 26.27 -1.31 29.05
C GLU A 12 26.92 -2.02 27.85
N GLU A 13 28.24 -2.25 27.88
CA GLU A 13 28.93 -3.05 26.86
C GLU A 13 28.34 -4.47 26.74
N ALA A 14 28.07 -5.12 27.87
CA ALA A 14 27.43 -6.43 27.89
C ALA A 14 26.00 -6.38 27.33
N ALA A 15 25.22 -5.34 27.66
CA ALA A 15 23.86 -5.16 27.14
C ALA A 15 23.85 -4.93 25.61
N ILE A 16 24.76 -4.11 25.11
CA ILE A 16 24.93 -3.87 23.66
C ILE A 16 25.28 -5.18 22.95
N GLN A 17 26.25 -5.94 23.49
CA GLN A 17 26.68 -7.21 22.89
C GLN A 17 25.54 -8.25 22.90
N ALA A 18 24.76 -8.30 23.98
CA ALA A 18 23.60 -9.19 24.10
C ALA A 18 22.50 -8.85 23.08
N LEU A 19 22.16 -7.55 22.93
CA LEU A 19 21.17 -7.11 21.95
C LEU A 19 21.60 -7.42 20.52
N PHE A 20 22.86 -7.12 20.17
CA PHE A 20 23.40 -7.40 18.84
C PHE A 20 23.35 -8.90 18.50
N SER A 21 23.78 -9.74 19.44
CA SER A 21 23.75 -11.20 19.27
C SER A 21 22.31 -11.70 19.09
N SER A 22 21.37 -11.19 19.90
CA SER A 22 19.95 -11.54 19.79
C SER A 22 19.33 -11.12 18.45
N MET A 23 19.71 -9.96 17.90
CA MET A 23 19.25 -9.52 16.58
C MET A 23 19.81 -10.43 15.49
N GLN A 24 21.09 -10.80 15.57
CA GLN A 24 21.73 -11.68 14.60
C GLN A 24 21.08 -13.06 14.59
N ASP A 25 20.78 -13.61 15.77
CA ASP A 25 20.10 -14.90 15.90
C ASP A 25 18.71 -14.86 15.26
N LYS A 26 17.91 -13.83 15.57
CA LYS A 26 16.55 -13.68 15.00
C LYS A 26 16.55 -13.49 13.49
N LEU A 27 17.51 -12.73 12.96
CA LEU A 27 17.69 -12.58 11.51
C LEU A 27 18.11 -13.91 10.87
N SER A 28 18.98 -14.67 11.51
CA SER A 28 19.42 -15.98 11.01
C SER A 28 18.27 -16.99 10.95
N GLU A 29 17.43 -17.03 12.00
CA GLU A 29 16.23 -17.87 12.10
C GLU A 29 15.23 -17.50 10.99
N ARG A 30 14.93 -16.19 10.84
CA ARG A 30 13.98 -15.72 9.82
C ARG A 30 14.49 -15.99 8.40
N LYS A 31 15.79 -15.81 8.15
CA LYS A 31 16.42 -16.14 6.87
C LYS A 31 16.21 -17.61 6.51
N ALA A 32 16.43 -18.53 7.46
CA ALA A 32 16.24 -19.96 7.22
C ALA A 32 14.79 -20.29 6.85
N LEU A 33 13.82 -19.74 7.58
CA LEU A 33 12.39 -19.92 7.29
C LEU A 33 11.99 -19.37 5.91
N LEU A 34 12.46 -18.17 5.56
CA LEU A 34 12.16 -17.56 4.26
C LEU A 34 12.74 -18.36 3.10
N LEU A 35 13.96 -18.88 3.24
CA LEU A 35 14.57 -19.74 2.23
C LEU A 35 13.83 -21.07 2.11
N GLN A 36 13.38 -21.66 3.22
CA GLN A 36 12.56 -22.87 3.20
C GLN A 36 11.21 -22.62 2.51
N ALA A 37 10.57 -21.48 2.76
CA ALA A 37 9.30 -21.12 2.11
C ALA A 37 9.47 -20.91 0.59
N VAL A 38 10.56 -20.26 0.17
CA VAL A 38 10.91 -20.11 -1.26
C VAL A 38 11.13 -21.49 -1.91
N GLN A 39 11.87 -22.38 -1.23
CA GLN A 39 12.14 -23.73 -1.71
C GLN A 39 10.84 -24.55 -1.84
N SER A 40 9.97 -24.50 -0.83
CA SER A 40 8.67 -25.18 -0.86
C SER A 40 7.80 -24.67 -2.01
N GLN A 41 7.75 -23.35 -2.24
CA GLN A 41 7.01 -22.79 -3.37
C GLN A 41 7.57 -23.24 -4.71
N TYR A 42 8.89 -23.34 -4.83
CA TYR A 42 9.53 -23.85 -6.03
C TYR A 42 9.14 -25.30 -6.29
N GLU A 43 9.25 -26.18 -5.29
CA GLU A 43 8.95 -27.61 -5.41
C GLU A 43 7.48 -27.86 -5.74
N GLU A 44 6.56 -27.15 -5.09
CA GLU A 44 5.12 -27.29 -5.34
C GLU A 44 4.77 -26.85 -6.77
N LYS A 45 5.32 -25.72 -7.22
CA LYS A 45 5.10 -25.22 -8.58
C LYS A 45 5.73 -26.13 -9.62
N ASP A 46 6.98 -26.57 -9.42
CA ASP A 46 7.67 -27.47 -10.34
C ASP A 46 6.92 -28.80 -10.49
N LYS A 47 6.41 -29.35 -9.38
CA LYS A 47 5.55 -30.53 -9.39
C LYS A 47 4.26 -30.29 -10.19
N ALA A 48 3.56 -29.18 -9.96
CA ALA A 48 2.34 -28.84 -10.68
C ALA A 48 2.59 -28.65 -12.19
N PHE A 49 3.71 -28.04 -12.58
CA PHE A 49 4.10 -27.90 -13.98
C PHE A 49 4.43 -29.25 -14.62
N LYS A 50 5.17 -30.13 -13.93
CA LYS A 50 5.47 -31.49 -14.41
C LYS A 50 4.19 -32.32 -14.59
N GLU A 51 3.25 -32.23 -13.66
CA GLU A 51 1.96 -32.90 -13.76
C GLU A 51 1.14 -32.37 -14.97
N GLN A 52 1.09 -31.05 -15.17
CA GLN A 52 0.45 -30.45 -16.35
C GLN A 52 1.11 -30.90 -17.65
N LEU A 53 2.44 -30.94 -17.70
CA LEU A 53 3.19 -31.40 -18.87
C LEU A 53 2.89 -32.88 -19.16
N SER A 54 2.84 -33.72 -18.12
CA SER A 54 2.50 -35.14 -18.26
C SER A 54 1.08 -35.34 -18.79
N HIS A 55 0.13 -34.51 -18.33
CA HIS A 55 -1.24 -34.52 -18.83
C HIS A 55 -1.30 -34.09 -20.31
N LEU A 56 -0.58 -33.03 -20.69
CA LEU A 56 -0.47 -32.60 -22.08
C LEU A 56 0.15 -33.69 -22.97
N ALA A 57 1.18 -34.37 -22.47
CA ALA A 57 1.81 -35.48 -23.19
C ALA A 57 0.84 -36.64 -23.43
N THR A 58 -0.11 -36.90 -22.52
CA THR A 58 -1.14 -37.95 -22.70
C THR A 58 -2.20 -37.58 -23.76
N LEU A 59 -2.39 -36.29 -24.04
CA LEU A 59 -3.29 -35.81 -25.09
C LEU A 59 -2.68 -35.96 -26.50
N LEU A 60 -1.35 -35.99 -26.60
CA LEU A 60 -0.63 -36.03 -27.88
C LEU A 60 -0.97 -37.30 -28.72
N PRO A 61 -0.96 -38.53 -28.17
CA PRO A 61 -1.39 -39.72 -28.92
C PRO A 61 -2.84 -39.65 -29.39
N THR A 62 -3.73 -39.10 -28.55
CA THR A 62 -5.16 -38.95 -28.89
C THR A 62 -5.33 -38.02 -30.10
N LEU A 63 -4.65 -36.87 -30.09
CA LEU A 63 -4.66 -35.93 -31.22
C LEU A 63 -4.02 -36.52 -32.48
N GLN A 64 -2.91 -37.27 -32.35
CA GLN A 64 -2.26 -37.94 -33.48
C GLN A 64 -3.19 -38.97 -34.13
N VAL A 65 -3.87 -39.80 -33.35
CA VAL A 65 -4.84 -40.80 -33.86
C VAL A 65 -5.97 -40.11 -34.61
N HIS A 66 -6.56 -39.05 -34.04
CA HIS A 66 -7.62 -38.31 -34.73
C HIS A 66 -7.13 -37.63 -36.01
N LEU A 67 -5.92 -37.07 -36.02
CA LEU A 67 -5.32 -36.47 -37.21
C LEU A 67 -5.12 -37.50 -38.33
N VAL A 68 -4.60 -38.69 -38.00
CA VAL A 68 -4.43 -39.79 -38.97
C VAL A 68 -5.76 -40.26 -39.52
N ILE A 69 -6.79 -40.39 -38.69
CA ILE A 69 -8.14 -40.78 -39.11
C ILE A 69 -8.74 -39.71 -40.05
N CYS A 70 -8.65 -38.43 -39.67
CA CYS A 70 -9.11 -37.32 -40.52
C CYS A 70 -8.37 -37.30 -41.87
N SER A 71 -7.05 -37.44 -41.85
CA SER A 71 -6.23 -37.44 -43.07
C SER A 71 -6.53 -38.64 -43.97
N SER A 72 -6.80 -39.81 -43.39
CA SER A 72 -7.17 -41.02 -44.13
C SER A 72 -8.58 -40.91 -44.73
N PHE A 73 -9.52 -40.35 -43.97
CA PHE A 73 -10.88 -40.09 -44.44
C PHE A 73 -10.88 -39.10 -45.62
N LEU A 74 -10.15 -37.98 -45.49
CA LEU A 74 -10.09 -36.96 -46.55
C LEU A 74 -9.38 -37.44 -47.83
N SER A 75 -8.50 -38.44 -47.74
CA SER A 75 -7.77 -38.97 -48.90
C SER A 75 -8.48 -40.13 -49.60
N LEU A 76 -9.30 -40.90 -48.87
CA LEU A 76 -9.97 -42.09 -49.39
C LEU A 76 -11.46 -41.90 -49.67
N ALA A 77 -12.12 -40.93 -49.01
CA ALA A 77 -13.57 -40.73 -49.16
C ALA A 77 -13.92 -40.26 -50.56
N ASN A 78 -14.87 -40.95 -51.19
CA ASN A 78 -15.50 -40.47 -52.41
C ASN A 78 -16.56 -39.40 -52.10
N LYS A 79 -17.08 -38.72 -53.14
CA LYS A 79 -18.00 -37.57 -52.98
C LYS A 79 -19.29 -37.91 -52.21
N ALA A 80 -19.78 -39.15 -52.29
CA ALA A 80 -20.98 -39.57 -51.57
C ALA A 80 -20.67 -39.87 -50.10
N GLU A 81 -19.62 -40.66 -49.84
CA GLU A 81 -19.14 -40.98 -48.49
C GLU A 81 -18.74 -39.72 -47.70
N PHE A 82 -18.18 -38.71 -48.36
CA PHE A 82 -17.83 -37.45 -47.71
C PHE A 82 -19.09 -36.68 -47.25
N LEU A 83 -20.15 -36.64 -48.06
CA LEU A 83 -21.40 -35.99 -47.69
C LEU A 83 -22.14 -36.75 -46.58
N ASP A 84 -22.03 -38.08 -46.55
CA ASP A 84 -22.68 -38.95 -45.57
C ASP A 84 -21.90 -39.09 -44.25
N LEU A 85 -20.58 -38.93 -44.21
CA LEU A 85 -19.78 -39.13 -42.98
C LEU A 85 -19.08 -37.85 -42.50
N GLY A 86 -19.11 -36.77 -43.29
CA GLY A 86 -18.44 -35.52 -42.96
C GLY A 86 -19.00 -34.85 -41.70
N TYR A 87 -20.29 -34.99 -41.44
CA TYR A 87 -20.92 -34.46 -40.22
C TYR A 87 -20.54 -35.27 -38.96
N GLU A 88 -20.44 -36.59 -39.04
CA GLU A 88 -19.94 -37.43 -37.95
C GLU A 88 -18.47 -37.12 -37.64
N LEU A 89 -17.65 -36.87 -38.66
CA LEU A 89 -16.27 -36.43 -38.48
C LEU A 89 -16.19 -35.08 -37.76
N MET A 90 -17.02 -34.12 -38.17
CA MET A 90 -17.10 -32.80 -37.54
C MET A 90 -17.60 -32.89 -36.10
N GLU A 91 -18.62 -33.70 -35.81
CA GLU A 91 -19.13 -33.93 -34.46
C GLU A 91 -18.05 -34.56 -33.57
N ARG A 92 -17.31 -35.53 -34.10
CA ARG A 92 -16.21 -36.18 -33.38
C ARG A 92 -15.03 -35.25 -33.13
N LEU A 93 -14.69 -34.38 -34.08
CA LEU A 93 -13.69 -33.31 -33.89
C LEU A 93 -14.17 -32.28 -32.86
N GLN A 94 -15.43 -31.89 -32.92
CA GLN A 94 -16.04 -30.96 -31.98
C GLN A 94 -16.07 -31.53 -30.56
N GLY A 95 -16.30 -32.84 -30.39
CA GLY A 95 -16.19 -33.53 -29.11
C GLY A 95 -14.77 -33.52 -28.52
N ILE A 96 -13.73 -33.43 -29.36
CA ILE A 96 -12.34 -33.28 -28.90
C ILE A 96 -12.05 -31.84 -28.51
N VAL A 97 -12.53 -30.86 -29.28
CA VAL A 97 -12.28 -29.43 -29.06
C VAL A 97 -13.07 -28.89 -27.85
N THR A 98 -14.27 -29.40 -27.61
CA THR A 98 -15.14 -28.99 -26.48
C THR A 98 -14.73 -29.60 -25.14
N ARG A 99 -13.83 -30.60 -25.13
CA ARG A 99 -13.27 -31.11 -23.88
C ARG A 99 -12.41 -30.03 -23.21
N PRO A 100 -12.54 -29.83 -21.89
CA PRO A 100 -11.77 -28.83 -21.16
C PRO A 100 -10.30 -29.25 -21.08
N HIS A 101 -9.50 -28.81 -22.05
CA HIS A 101 -8.05 -28.97 -22.02
C HIS A 101 -7.42 -27.78 -21.30
N ARG A 102 -6.78 -28.01 -20.14
CA ARG A 102 -5.98 -26.97 -19.48
C ARG A 102 -4.66 -26.77 -20.24
N LEU A 103 -4.71 -26.01 -21.32
CA LEU A 103 -3.53 -25.65 -22.12
C LEU A 103 -2.70 -24.52 -21.49
N ARG A 104 -3.28 -23.77 -20.55
CA ARG A 104 -2.62 -22.68 -19.84
C ARG A 104 -2.24 -23.13 -18.43
N PRO A 105 -1.04 -22.76 -17.94
CA PRO A 105 -0.69 -23.02 -16.56
C PRO A 105 -1.70 -22.44 -15.59
N ALA A 106 -2.19 -23.28 -14.68
CA ALA A 106 -3.09 -22.88 -13.60
C ALA A 106 -2.46 -21.89 -12.61
N GLN A 107 -1.12 -21.88 -12.53
CA GLN A 107 -0.34 -21.17 -11.53
C GLN A 107 0.70 -20.28 -12.19
N SER A 108 1.00 -19.15 -11.54
CA SER A 108 2.07 -18.23 -11.94
C SER A 108 3.45 -18.84 -11.70
N SER A 109 4.41 -18.56 -12.58
CA SER A 109 5.83 -18.93 -12.40
C SER A 109 6.56 -18.05 -11.40
N LYS A 110 5.93 -16.97 -10.91
CA LYS A 110 6.57 -16.02 -9.99
C LYS A 110 6.63 -16.60 -8.58
N ILE A 111 7.84 -16.60 -8.01
CA ILE A 111 8.07 -16.83 -6.59
C ILE A 111 8.27 -15.45 -5.96
N ALA A 112 7.40 -15.09 -5.02
CA ALA A 112 7.49 -13.86 -4.27
C ALA A 112 7.57 -14.21 -2.78
N SER A 113 8.54 -13.60 -2.09
CA SER A 113 8.59 -13.57 -0.64
C SER A 113 8.65 -12.12 -0.19
N ASP A 114 7.84 -11.75 0.78
CA ASP A 114 7.86 -10.42 1.40
C ASP A 114 9.04 -10.31 2.39
N HIS A 115 10.22 -10.73 1.95
CA HIS A 115 11.40 -10.89 2.77
C HIS A 115 11.79 -9.60 3.51
N ARG A 116 11.59 -8.43 2.87
CA ARG A 116 11.88 -7.13 3.50
C ARG A 116 10.95 -6.86 4.68
N ALA A 117 9.64 -7.06 4.54
CA ALA A 117 8.72 -6.85 5.65
C ALA A 117 8.90 -7.91 6.74
N GLU A 118 9.20 -9.16 6.37
CA GLU A 118 9.41 -10.25 7.32
C GLU A 118 10.66 -10.04 8.20
N PHE A 119 11.74 -9.50 7.62
CA PHE A 119 12.92 -9.07 8.40
C PHE A 119 12.64 -7.86 9.29
N ALA A 120 11.85 -6.89 8.82
CA ALA A 120 11.45 -5.76 9.65
C ALA A 120 10.60 -6.20 10.85
N ARG A 121 9.63 -7.09 10.61
CA ARG A 121 8.71 -7.62 11.63
C ARG A 121 9.44 -8.47 12.67
N CYS A 122 10.48 -9.23 12.29
CA CYS A 122 11.21 -10.04 13.27
C CYS A 122 12.11 -9.22 14.20
N LEU A 123 12.48 -7.99 13.80
CA LEU A 123 13.28 -7.07 14.61
C LEU A 123 12.43 -6.13 15.49
N GLU A 124 11.15 -5.96 15.18
CA GLU A 124 10.21 -5.09 15.90
C GLU A 124 10.18 -5.35 17.42
N PRO A 125 10.12 -6.61 17.92
CA PRO A 125 10.12 -6.89 19.37
C PRO A 125 11.44 -6.56 20.07
N LEU A 126 12.56 -6.63 19.36
CA LEU A 126 13.90 -6.38 19.92
C LEU A 126 14.24 -4.90 19.97
N LEU A 127 13.71 -4.12 19.02
CA LEU A 127 14.02 -2.69 18.89
C LEU A 127 12.96 -1.79 19.52
N LEU A 128 11.92 -2.35 20.15
CA LEU A 128 10.78 -1.63 20.72
C LEU A 128 10.19 -0.60 19.74
N LEU A 129 10.31 -0.88 18.44
CA LEU A 129 9.67 -0.10 17.40
C LEU A 129 8.17 -0.37 17.55
N GLY A 130 7.43 0.61 18.08
CA GLY A 130 5.99 0.49 18.26
C GLY A 130 5.29 0.12 16.95
N PRO A 131 4.10 -0.52 17.01
CA PRO A 131 3.54 -1.30 15.91
C PRO A 131 3.52 -0.54 14.59
N ARG A 132 4.46 -0.83 13.69
CA ARG A 132 4.34 -0.41 12.28
C ARG A 132 3.50 -1.48 11.62
N ARG A 133 2.19 -1.25 11.53
CA ARG A 133 1.26 -2.04 10.72
C ARG A 133 1.80 -2.15 9.30
N ALA A 134 2.44 -3.29 9.01
CA ALA A 134 2.66 -3.76 7.66
C ALA A 134 1.34 -4.33 7.16
N ALA A 135 0.66 -3.59 6.29
CA ALA A 135 -0.46 -4.09 5.54
C ALA A 135 0.04 -5.11 4.49
N GLY A 136 -0.62 -6.27 4.43
CA GLY A 136 -0.73 -7.05 3.20
C GLY A 136 -0.15 -8.47 3.20
N ALA A 137 -0.73 -9.41 3.95
CA ALA A 137 -0.96 -10.78 3.48
C ALA A 137 -1.89 -11.55 4.44
N GLY A 138 -3.17 -11.59 4.08
CA GLY A 138 -4.15 -12.67 4.30
C GLY A 138 -4.14 -13.49 5.61
N GLY A 139 -5.18 -13.23 6.42
CA GLY A 139 -6.14 -14.26 6.84
C GLY A 139 -5.84 -15.06 8.10
N GLY A 140 -6.69 -14.91 9.13
CA GLY A 140 -6.88 -15.94 10.15
C GLY A 140 -7.30 -15.46 11.54
N THR A 141 -8.61 -15.43 11.77
CA THR A 141 -9.31 -15.86 13.00
C THR A 141 -8.87 -15.35 14.39
N SER A 142 -9.71 -14.49 14.96
CA SER A 142 -10.27 -14.48 16.33
C SER A 142 -9.53 -15.23 17.45
N THR A 143 -9.23 -14.56 18.58
CA THR A 143 -9.76 -14.93 19.91
C THR A 143 -9.42 -13.90 21.00
N LEU A 144 -10.40 -13.70 21.89
CA LEU A 144 -10.40 -12.88 23.09
C LEU A 144 -9.58 -13.51 24.24
N ALA A 145 -8.93 -12.69 25.06
CA ALA A 145 -8.72 -12.86 26.52
C ALA A 145 -7.89 -11.65 27.01
N GLY A 146 -8.24 -10.87 28.04
CA GLY A 146 -8.94 -11.20 29.27
C GLY A 146 -7.91 -11.45 30.37
N GLY A 147 -7.47 -10.40 31.09
CA GLY A 147 -6.51 -10.54 32.18
C GLY A 147 -6.38 -9.27 33.02
N SER A 148 -7.25 -9.14 34.02
CA SER A 148 -7.29 -8.06 35.01
C SER A 148 -6.60 -8.48 36.33
N GLY A 149 -5.70 -7.61 36.81
CA GLY A 149 -5.36 -7.37 38.23
C GLY A 149 -4.31 -8.26 38.91
N PRO A 150 -3.84 -7.93 40.16
CA PRO A 150 -4.17 -6.76 41.00
C PRO A 150 -2.99 -6.10 41.81
N LYS A 151 -3.13 -4.79 42.09
CA LYS A 151 -3.04 -4.08 43.40
C LYS A 151 -1.83 -4.29 44.35
N VAL A 152 -1.16 -3.19 44.76
CA VAL A 152 -1.15 -2.61 46.16
C VAL A 152 0.06 -1.66 46.40
N LEU A 153 -0.26 -0.58 47.11
CA LEU A 153 0.50 0.55 47.65
C LEU A 153 1.62 0.22 48.66
N ARG A 154 2.71 1.01 48.64
CA ARG A 154 3.23 1.90 49.74
C ARG A 154 4.75 2.09 49.63
N GLY A 155 5.22 3.32 49.93
CA GLY A 155 6.61 3.54 50.34
C GLY A 155 7.13 4.96 50.21
N ARG A 156 6.73 5.84 51.13
CA ARG A 156 7.33 7.18 51.36
C ARG A 156 8.78 7.03 51.84
N GLY A 157 9.69 7.86 51.33
CA GLY A 157 11.03 8.00 51.90
C GLY A 157 11.85 9.11 51.22
N CYS A 158 11.89 10.30 51.83
CA CYS A 158 13.03 11.21 51.68
C CYS A 158 14.30 10.51 52.23
N PRO A 159 15.48 10.86 51.71
CA PRO A 159 16.26 11.86 52.45
C PRO A 159 16.99 12.86 51.55
N SER A 160 17.03 14.10 52.02
CA SER A 160 18.15 15.04 51.82
C SER A 160 18.71 15.28 53.24
N PRO A 161 19.99 15.64 53.47
CA PRO A 161 20.60 16.78 52.81
C PRO A 161 22.13 16.74 52.55
N VAL A 162 22.54 17.76 51.79
CA VAL A 162 23.88 18.39 51.72
C VAL A 162 24.81 17.95 50.59
N GLY A 163 25.00 18.88 49.66
CA GLY A 163 26.36 19.27 49.25
C GLY A 163 26.73 18.96 47.81
N LYS A 164 26.41 19.89 46.89
CA LYS A 164 27.40 20.69 46.13
C LYS A 164 26.73 21.35 44.94
N MET A 165 26.96 22.66 44.83
CA MET A 165 26.61 23.48 43.69
C MET A 165 27.27 22.95 42.42
N LEU A 166 26.47 22.64 41.40
CA LEU A 166 26.91 22.68 40.01
C LEU A 166 25.75 23.26 39.19
N GLY A 167 26.01 24.38 38.52
CA GLY A 167 25.03 25.08 37.70
C GLY A 167 24.41 24.13 36.67
N SER A 168 23.09 24.06 36.66
CA SER A 168 22.35 23.33 35.63
C SER A 168 22.57 24.05 34.28
N PRO A 169 23.04 23.36 33.23
CA PRO A 169 22.96 23.90 31.89
C PRO A 169 21.47 23.99 31.57
N VAL A 170 20.98 25.20 31.35
CA VAL A 170 19.68 25.44 30.72
C VAL A 170 19.69 24.67 29.40
N GLN A 171 19.07 23.48 29.39
CA GLN A 171 18.80 22.77 28.15
C GLN A 171 17.86 23.66 27.34
N LYS A 172 18.43 24.31 26.33
CA LYS A 172 17.68 24.91 25.22
C LYS A 172 16.69 23.84 24.73
N PRO A 173 15.39 24.16 24.62
CA PRO A 173 14.45 23.26 23.96
C PRO A 173 14.96 23.01 22.54
N THR A 174 15.30 21.76 22.25
CA THR A 174 15.79 21.32 20.96
C THR A 174 14.74 21.70 19.91
N LEU A 175 15.10 22.61 19.00
CA LEU A 175 14.30 23.11 17.87
C LEU A 175 14.00 22.03 16.81
N HIS A 176 13.84 20.77 17.20
CA HIS A 176 13.70 19.64 16.29
C HIS A 176 12.25 19.41 15.80
N ARG A 177 11.29 20.25 16.21
CA ARG A 177 9.86 20.05 15.97
C ARG A 177 9.18 21.10 15.09
N SER A 178 9.93 21.95 14.40
CA SER A 178 9.36 23.03 13.57
C SER A 178 9.30 22.69 12.07
N ILE A 179 9.78 21.52 11.66
CA ILE A 179 10.00 21.20 10.24
C ILE A 179 8.80 20.47 9.59
N SER A 180 8.04 19.64 10.32
CA SER A 180 6.95 18.85 9.71
C SER A 180 5.60 19.55 9.61
N THR A 181 5.29 20.52 10.48
CA THR A 181 3.98 21.19 10.44
C THR A 181 3.93 22.27 9.36
N LYS A 182 5.04 22.97 9.12
CA LYS A 182 5.08 24.09 8.16
C LYS A 182 4.84 23.67 6.71
N VAL A 183 5.20 22.44 6.34
CA VAL A 183 4.97 21.91 4.99
C VAL A 183 3.49 21.57 4.78
N LEU A 184 2.83 20.99 5.79
CA LEU A 184 1.40 20.65 5.74
C LEU A 184 0.48 21.87 5.81
N LEU A 185 0.92 22.97 6.43
CA LEU A 185 0.14 24.21 6.52
C LEU A 185 0.31 25.16 5.33
N ALA A 186 1.24 24.87 4.42
CA ALA A 186 1.49 25.69 3.23
C ALA A 186 0.60 25.29 2.04
N GLU A 187 0.14 24.03 2.00
CA GLU A 187 -0.85 23.56 1.05
C GLU A 187 -2.23 23.95 1.60
N GLY A 188 -2.87 24.94 0.97
CA GLY A 188 -4.10 25.61 1.42
C GLY A 188 -5.38 24.77 1.50
N ASN A 189 -5.27 23.46 1.77
CA ASN A 189 -6.40 22.59 2.05
C ASN A 189 -6.62 22.51 3.57
N ASP A 190 -7.71 23.11 4.03
CA ASP A 190 -8.19 22.93 5.39
C ASP A 190 -8.70 21.50 5.57
N SER A 191 -7.86 20.69 6.22
CA SER A 191 -8.19 19.33 6.61
C SER A 191 -8.30 19.27 8.14
N PRO A 192 -9.08 18.35 8.70
CA PRO A 192 -9.15 18.14 10.15
C PRO A 192 -7.77 17.93 10.79
N PHE A 193 -6.82 17.36 10.04
CA PHE A 193 -5.46 17.14 10.50
C PHE A 193 -4.63 18.43 10.53
N THR A 194 -4.73 19.27 9.48
CA THR A 194 -4.01 20.55 9.44
C THR A 194 -4.53 21.52 10.51
N GLU A 195 -5.83 21.52 10.79
CA GLU A 195 -6.41 22.25 11.92
C GLU A 195 -5.92 21.76 13.28
N HIS A 196 -5.91 20.44 13.50
CA HIS A 196 -5.38 19.83 14.72
C HIS A 196 -3.91 20.21 14.95
N CYS A 197 -3.07 20.17 13.91
CA CYS A 197 -1.68 20.56 14.03
C CYS A 197 -1.51 22.03 14.44
N ARG A 198 -2.31 22.95 13.88
CA ARG A 198 -2.30 24.37 14.30
C ARG A 198 -2.68 24.51 15.77
N HIS A 199 -3.80 23.89 16.17
CA HIS A 199 -4.27 23.95 17.56
C HIS A 199 -3.23 23.40 18.54
N TYR A 200 -2.63 22.25 18.22
CA TYR A 200 -1.59 21.63 19.03
C TYR A 200 -0.37 22.55 19.21
N GLU A 201 0.11 23.17 18.12
CA GLU A 201 1.26 24.07 18.18
C GLU A 201 0.99 25.29 19.06
N ASP A 202 -0.21 25.88 18.97
CA ASP A 202 -0.60 27.02 19.79
C ASP A 202 -0.74 26.64 21.27
N SER A 203 -1.39 25.52 21.58
CA SER A 203 -1.46 25.00 22.96
C SER A 203 -0.08 24.66 23.53
N TYR A 204 0.77 24.00 22.76
CA TYR A 204 2.13 23.67 23.19
C TYR A 204 2.97 24.92 23.45
N ARG A 205 2.86 25.95 22.61
CA ARG A 205 3.56 27.24 22.80
C ARG A 205 3.11 27.94 24.08
N ARG A 206 1.81 27.91 24.39
CA ARG A 206 1.26 28.46 25.65
C ARG A 206 1.80 27.70 26.87
N LEU A 207 1.69 26.37 26.88
CA LEU A 207 2.21 25.52 27.95
C LEU A 207 3.71 25.70 28.18
N GLN A 208 4.48 25.87 27.09
CA GLN A 208 5.91 26.12 27.17
C GLN A 208 6.22 27.45 27.86
N ALA A 209 5.44 28.50 27.58
CA ALA A 209 5.59 29.81 28.24
C ALA A 209 5.22 29.75 29.73
N GLU A 210 4.14 29.06 30.09
CA GLU A 210 3.72 28.86 31.49
C GLU A 210 4.76 28.06 32.30
N MET A 211 5.28 26.98 31.71
CA MET A 211 6.36 26.18 32.31
C MET A 211 7.64 26.99 32.51
N GLN A 212 7.99 27.87 31.56
CA GLN A 212 9.15 28.75 31.72
C GLN A 212 8.93 29.77 32.84
N ASN A 213 7.74 30.38 32.90
CA ASN A 213 7.38 31.31 33.96
C ASN A 213 7.44 30.65 35.36
N LEU A 214 6.99 29.38 35.46
CA LEU A 214 7.09 28.62 36.71
C LEU A 214 8.55 28.35 37.10
N LYS A 215 9.42 28.01 36.15
CA LYS A 215 10.87 27.86 36.40
C LYS A 215 11.47 29.15 36.94
N ASP A 216 11.13 30.29 36.33
CA ASP A 216 11.63 31.59 36.74
C ASP A 216 11.15 31.93 38.17
N GLN A 217 9.87 31.69 38.50
CA GLN A 217 9.31 31.87 39.85
C GLN A 217 10.00 30.98 40.91
N VAL A 218 10.29 29.72 40.58
CA VAL A 218 10.98 28.79 41.49
C VAL A 218 12.44 29.20 41.69
N GLN A 219 13.13 29.62 40.64
CA GLN A 219 14.51 30.12 40.73
C GLN A 219 14.60 31.38 41.58
N GLU A 220 13.64 32.30 41.42
CA GLU A 220 13.53 33.51 42.23
C GLU A 220 13.33 33.18 43.71
N LEU A 221 12.36 32.31 44.01
CA LEU A 221 12.09 31.84 45.36
C LEU A 221 13.34 31.23 46.01
N HIS A 222 14.06 30.38 45.26
CA HIS A 222 15.30 29.77 45.74
C HIS A 222 16.40 30.82 45.99
N ARG A 223 16.50 31.85 45.15
CA ARG A 223 17.45 32.95 45.32
C ARG A 223 17.14 33.76 46.57
N ASP A 224 15.87 34.09 46.82
CA ASP A 224 15.44 34.83 47.99
C ASP A 224 15.71 34.08 49.28
N LEU A 225 15.45 32.76 49.28
CA LEU A 225 15.70 31.90 50.43
C LEU A 225 17.20 31.82 50.74
N THR A 226 18.02 31.59 49.71
CA THR A 226 19.43 31.20 49.87
C THR A 226 20.37 32.40 49.96
N LYS A 227 20.08 33.49 49.22
CA LYS A 227 20.95 34.67 49.16
C LYS A 227 20.45 35.81 50.03
N HIS A 228 19.15 36.04 50.06
CA HIS A 228 18.58 37.21 50.74
C HIS A 228 18.13 36.92 52.17
N HIS A 229 18.14 35.66 52.61
CA HIS A 229 17.62 35.21 53.92
C HIS A 229 16.23 35.79 54.20
N SER A 230 15.46 36.04 53.14
CA SER A 230 14.14 36.64 53.23
C SER A 230 13.24 35.69 54.01
N LEU A 231 12.46 36.23 54.97
CA LEU A 231 11.34 35.47 55.56
C LEU A 231 10.27 35.31 54.48
N ILE A 232 10.44 34.28 53.65
CA ILE A 232 9.50 33.93 52.59
C ILE A 232 8.16 33.56 53.24
N LYS A 233 7.14 34.26 52.80
CA LYS A 233 5.74 34.01 53.12
C LYS A 233 5.32 32.66 52.54
N ALA A 234 4.81 31.76 53.39
CA ALA A 234 4.38 30.41 53.00
C ALA A 234 3.32 30.43 51.89
N GLU A 235 2.58 31.54 51.80
CA GLU A 235 1.58 31.83 50.78
C GLU A 235 2.20 31.83 49.35
N ILE A 236 3.40 32.41 49.17
CA ILE A 236 4.06 32.48 47.85
C ILE A 236 4.45 31.08 47.36
N MET A 237 4.93 30.23 48.28
CA MET A 237 5.24 28.83 47.97
C MET A 237 3.97 28.04 47.62
N GLY A 238 2.88 28.30 48.34
CA GLY A 238 1.56 27.73 48.05
C GLY A 238 1.06 28.10 46.65
N ASP A 239 1.20 29.37 46.25
CA ASP A 239 0.79 29.85 44.92
C ASP A 239 1.61 29.22 43.79
N ILE A 240 2.93 29.10 43.97
CA ILE A 240 3.82 28.44 42.99
C ILE A 240 3.45 26.96 42.86
N LEU A 241 3.19 26.26 43.98
CA LEU A 241 2.76 24.87 43.95
C LEU A 241 1.39 24.70 43.27
N HIS A 242 0.45 25.61 43.54
CA HIS A 242 -0.86 25.60 42.89
C HIS A 242 -0.76 25.78 41.38
N LYS A 243 0.04 26.75 40.91
CA LYS A 243 0.32 26.96 39.48
C LYS A 243 0.99 25.74 38.84
N ALA A 244 1.92 25.08 39.55
CA ALA A 244 2.55 23.86 39.06
C ALA A 244 1.53 22.74 38.81
N LEU A 245 0.63 22.51 39.77
CA LEU A 245 -0.45 21.52 39.63
C LEU A 245 -1.44 21.89 38.51
N GLN A 246 -1.71 23.18 38.31
CA GLN A 246 -2.56 23.66 37.21
C GLN A 246 -1.94 23.36 35.84
N VAL A 247 -0.65 23.66 35.67
CA VAL A 247 0.08 23.37 34.42
C VAL A 247 0.13 21.86 34.17
N ASP A 248 0.37 21.04 35.19
CA ASP A 248 0.31 19.58 35.07
C ASP A 248 -1.07 19.08 34.60
N ALA A 249 -2.16 19.64 35.16
CA ALA A 249 -3.52 19.30 34.75
C ALA A 249 -3.81 19.71 33.29
N GLN A 250 -3.33 20.87 32.86
CA GLN A 250 -3.46 21.32 31.46
C GLN A 250 -2.67 20.42 30.51
N ILE A 251 -1.43 20.03 30.87
CA ILE A 251 -0.63 19.09 30.08
C ILE A 251 -1.35 17.74 29.95
N ALA A 252 -1.90 17.21 31.04
CA ALA A 252 -2.65 15.95 31.03
C ALA A 252 -3.91 16.04 30.13
N SER A 253 -4.62 17.16 30.18
CA SER A 253 -5.79 17.41 29.32
C SER A 253 -5.43 17.48 27.84
N GLU A 254 -4.39 18.25 27.49
CA GLU A 254 -3.93 18.36 26.09
C GLU A 254 -3.41 17.00 25.58
N TYR A 255 -2.69 16.23 26.41
CA TYR A 255 -2.26 14.88 26.06
C TYR A 255 -3.45 13.94 25.79
N ALA A 256 -4.46 13.93 26.66
CA ALA A 256 -5.65 13.11 26.49
C ALA A 256 -6.44 13.50 25.23
N SER A 257 -6.52 14.80 24.92
CA SER A 257 -7.14 15.31 23.70
C SER A 257 -6.44 14.80 22.43
N VAL A 258 -5.11 14.90 22.38
CA VAL A 258 -4.32 14.39 21.25
C VAL A 258 -4.43 12.88 21.11
N GLU A 259 -4.39 12.14 22.23
CA GLU A 259 -4.52 10.69 22.21
C GLU A 259 -5.92 10.24 21.77
N GLY A 260 -6.97 10.97 22.16
CA GLY A 260 -8.34 10.71 21.72
C GLY A 260 -8.57 10.88 20.22
N LEU A 261 -7.84 11.79 19.56
CA LEU A 261 -7.92 12.01 18.12
C LEU A 261 -7.15 10.97 17.29
N ARG A 262 -6.30 10.14 17.91
CA ARG A 262 -5.51 9.11 17.21
C ARG A 262 -6.39 8.18 16.38
N ALA A 263 -7.48 7.66 16.97
CA ALA A 263 -8.38 6.74 16.28
C ALA A 263 -9.13 7.42 15.13
N VAL A 264 -9.54 8.68 15.32
CA VAL A 264 -10.26 9.47 14.31
C VAL A 264 -9.39 9.72 13.09
N PHE A 265 -8.14 10.16 13.28
CA PHE A 265 -7.23 10.38 12.15
C PHE A 265 -6.88 9.08 11.44
N GLN A 266 -6.75 7.99 12.20
CA GLN A 266 -6.51 6.69 11.62
C GLN A 266 -7.65 6.25 10.68
N GLU A 267 -8.91 6.44 11.07
CA GLU A 267 -10.07 6.17 10.22
C GLU A 267 -10.06 7.03 8.95
N ILE A 268 -9.81 8.35 9.08
CA ILE A 268 -9.74 9.27 7.93
C ILE A 268 -8.64 8.84 6.94
N TRP A 269 -7.47 8.41 7.44
CA TRP A 269 -6.37 7.95 6.60
C TRP A 269 -6.68 6.61 5.93
N GLU A 270 -7.30 5.68 6.65
CA GLU A 270 -7.73 4.38 6.11
C GLU A 270 -8.76 4.57 4.98
N ASP A 271 -9.75 5.45 5.17
CA ASP A 271 -10.74 5.81 4.15
C ASP A 271 -10.09 6.46 2.91
N SER A 272 -9.14 7.37 3.13
CA SER A 272 -8.42 8.04 2.05
C SER A 272 -7.57 7.06 1.25
N TYR A 273 -6.91 6.12 1.94
CA TYR A 273 -6.13 5.06 1.31
C TYR A 273 -7.03 4.13 0.47
N GLN A 274 -8.16 3.69 1.03
CA GLN A 274 -9.10 2.82 0.31
C GLN A 274 -9.70 3.51 -0.92
N ARG A 275 -10.03 4.80 -0.82
CA ARG A 275 -10.50 5.59 -1.95
C ARG A 275 -9.50 5.60 -3.09
N VAL A 276 -8.23 5.92 -2.79
CA VAL A 276 -7.15 5.95 -3.80
C VAL A 276 -6.89 4.55 -4.37
N ALA A 277 -6.97 3.51 -3.55
CA ALA A 277 -6.83 2.13 -4.04
C ALA A 277 -7.93 1.76 -5.04
N ASN A 278 -9.19 2.14 -4.75
CA ASN A 278 -10.31 1.94 -5.67
C ASN A 278 -10.12 2.73 -6.97
N GLU A 279 -9.65 3.98 -6.89
CA GLU A 279 -9.35 4.81 -8.07
C GLU A 279 -8.27 4.16 -8.95
N GLN A 280 -7.22 3.58 -8.34
CA GLN A 280 -6.18 2.84 -9.06
C GLN A 280 -6.73 1.56 -9.71
N GLU A 281 -7.57 0.80 -9.03
CA GLU A 281 -8.22 -0.39 -9.59
C GLU A 281 -9.08 -0.05 -10.81
N ILE A 282 -9.87 1.03 -10.71
CA ILE A 282 -10.70 1.52 -11.83
C ILE A 282 -9.80 1.92 -13.01
N TYR A 283 -8.72 2.67 -12.75
CA TYR A 283 -7.80 3.08 -13.80
C TYR A 283 -7.14 1.89 -14.50
N GLU A 284 -6.69 0.89 -13.75
CA GLU A 284 -6.14 -0.34 -14.31
C GLU A 284 -7.17 -1.10 -15.15
N ALA A 285 -8.41 -1.25 -14.66
CA ALA A 285 -9.49 -1.88 -15.42
C ALA A 285 -9.74 -1.15 -16.76
N GLN A 286 -9.80 0.18 -16.73
CA GLN A 286 -9.96 1.01 -17.94
C GLN A 286 -8.82 0.80 -18.95
N LEU A 287 -7.57 0.68 -18.48
CA LEU A 287 -6.43 0.36 -19.35
C LEU A 287 -6.57 -1.02 -20.00
N HIS A 288 -7.02 -2.01 -19.24
CA HIS A 288 -7.25 -3.36 -19.75
C HIS A 288 -8.35 -3.39 -20.82
N ASP A 289 -9.47 -2.70 -20.60
CA ASP A 289 -10.57 -2.60 -21.56
C ASP A 289 -10.10 -1.97 -22.88
N LEU A 290 -9.34 -0.87 -22.81
CA LEU A 290 -8.78 -0.22 -24.00
C LEU A 290 -7.80 -1.12 -24.76
N LEU A 291 -6.97 -1.90 -24.04
CA LEU A 291 -6.05 -2.85 -24.64
C LEU A 291 -6.81 -3.97 -25.36
N GLN A 292 -7.89 -4.47 -24.76
CA GLN A 292 -8.75 -5.49 -25.36
C GLN A 292 -9.40 -4.98 -26.65
N LEU A 293 -10.01 -3.79 -26.63
CA LEU A 293 -10.61 -3.18 -27.83
C LEU A 293 -9.58 -3.00 -28.95
N LYS A 294 -8.34 -2.61 -28.61
CA LYS A 294 -7.25 -2.50 -29.58
C LYS A 294 -6.91 -3.84 -30.22
N GLN A 295 -6.89 -4.92 -29.45
CA GLN A 295 -6.62 -6.27 -29.96
C GLN A 295 -7.76 -6.76 -30.87
N GLU A 296 -9.00 -6.55 -30.47
CA GLU A 296 -10.19 -6.89 -31.28
C GLU A 296 -10.18 -6.11 -32.61
N ASN A 297 -9.89 -4.81 -32.58
CA ASN A 297 -9.77 -4.00 -33.79
C ASN A 297 -8.65 -4.49 -34.71
N ALA A 298 -7.49 -4.88 -34.15
CA ALA A 298 -6.40 -5.44 -34.93
C ALA A 298 -6.81 -6.75 -35.62
N TYR A 299 -7.59 -7.59 -34.95
CA TYR A 299 -8.15 -8.82 -35.52
C TYR A 299 -9.14 -8.53 -36.65
N LEU A 300 -10.09 -7.63 -36.44
CA LEU A 300 -11.04 -7.19 -37.48
C LEU A 300 -10.34 -6.58 -38.69
N THR A 301 -9.33 -5.74 -38.45
CA THR A 301 -8.48 -5.16 -39.50
C THR A 301 -7.79 -6.25 -40.31
N THR A 302 -7.31 -7.30 -39.65
CA THR A 302 -6.64 -8.43 -40.31
C THR A 302 -7.61 -9.19 -41.21
N ILE A 303 -8.80 -9.54 -40.70
CA ILE A 303 -9.85 -10.19 -41.50
C ILE A 303 -10.24 -9.33 -42.69
N THR A 304 -10.47 -8.03 -42.47
CA THR A 304 -10.88 -7.09 -43.52
C THR A 304 -9.82 -7.05 -44.63
N LYS A 305 -8.53 -6.97 -44.27
CA LYS A 305 -7.42 -7.01 -45.24
C LYS A 305 -7.40 -8.32 -46.03
N GLN A 306 -7.66 -9.46 -45.39
CA GLN A 306 -7.69 -10.78 -46.04
C GLN A 306 -8.89 -10.95 -46.98
N ILE A 307 -10.06 -10.42 -46.63
CA ILE A 307 -11.30 -10.56 -47.43
C ILE A 307 -11.34 -9.56 -48.60
N THR A 308 -10.71 -8.39 -48.46
CA THR A 308 -10.66 -7.34 -49.48
C THR A 308 -10.36 -7.83 -50.92
N PRO A 309 -9.32 -8.65 -51.19
CA PRO A 309 -9.06 -9.14 -52.55
C PRO A 309 -10.21 -10.00 -53.12
N TYR A 310 -10.89 -10.79 -52.29
CA TYR A 310 -12.05 -11.59 -52.72
C TYR A 310 -13.24 -10.71 -53.08
N ILE A 311 -13.53 -9.69 -52.27
CA ILE A 311 -14.58 -8.70 -52.58
C ILE A 311 -14.28 -8.00 -53.90
N ARG A 312 -13.03 -7.56 -54.13
CA ARG A 312 -12.64 -6.94 -55.42
C ARG A 312 -12.80 -7.90 -56.60
N SER A 313 -12.45 -9.17 -56.42
CA SER A 313 -12.61 -10.20 -57.45
C SER A 313 -14.09 -10.42 -57.79
N ILE A 314 -14.94 -10.54 -56.76
CA ILE A 314 -16.41 -10.69 -56.92
C ILE A 314 -17.01 -9.46 -57.60
N ALA A 315 -16.62 -8.24 -57.19
CA ALA A 315 -17.09 -7.00 -57.81
C ALA A 315 -16.76 -6.96 -59.31
N LYS A 316 -15.53 -7.34 -59.68
CA LYS A 316 -15.10 -7.42 -61.09
C LYS A 316 -15.86 -8.50 -61.88
N VAL A 317 -16.20 -9.62 -61.26
CA VAL A 317 -17.04 -10.66 -61.88
C VAL A 317 -18.48 -10.17 -62.04
N LYS A 318 -19.03 -9.49 -61.03
CA LYS A 318 -20.38 -8.91 -61.07
C LYS A 318 -20.50 -7.88 -62.20
N GLU A 319 -19.51 -6.99 -62.35
CA GLU A 319 -19.45 -6.00 -63.44
C GLU A 319 -19.49 -6.66 -64.84
N ARG A 320 -18.86 -7.83 -65.00
CA ARG A 320 -18.89 -8.60 -66.25
C ARG A 320 -20.22 -9.29 -66.52
N LEU A 321 -20.94 -9.68 -65.46
CA LEU A 321 -22.22 -10.40 -65.54
C LEU A 321 -23.42 -9.45 -65.68
N GLU A 322 -23.31 -8.20 -65.20
CA GLU A 322 -24.34 -7.16 -65.31
C GLU A 322 -23.84 -5.92 -66.09
N PRO A 323 -23.60 -5.99 -67.42
CA PRO A 323 -23.14 -4.85 -68.19
C PRO A 323 -24.17 -3.70 -68.32
N ARG A 324 -25.41 -3.90 -67.85
CA ARG A 324 -26.55 -3.00 -68.07
C ARG A 324 -26.70 -1.86 -67.05
N PHE A 325 -25.79 -1.72 -66.09
CA PHE A 325 -25.80 -0.62 -65.12
C PHE A 325 -24.60 0.32 -65.26
N GLN A 326 -24.10 0.54 -66.48
CA GLN A 326 -23.25 1.70 -66.76
C GLN A 326 -24.13 2.92 -67.00
N VAL A 327 -24.31 3.75 -65.96
CA VAL A 327 -24.67 5.16 -66.13
C VAL A 327 -23.36 5.94 -65.99
N PRO A 328 -22.95 6.74 -66.99
CA PRO A 328 -21.88 7.72 -66.80
C PRO A 328 -22.38 8.75 -65.80
N VAL A 329 -21.74 8.84 -64.63
CA VAL A 329 -21.95 9.98 -63.73
C VAL A 329 -20.95 11.04 -64.17
N ASP A 330 -21.46 12.03 -64.89
CA ASP A 330 -20.79 13.30 -65.18
C ASP A 330 -20.26 13.93 -63.88
N GLU A 331 -19.04 14.46 -63.93
CA GLU A 331 -18.58 15.47 -62.97
C GLU A 331 -19.54 16.68 -62.95
N PRO A 332 -19.69 17.35 -61.80
CA PRO A 332 -19.21 18.73 -61.78
C PRO A 332 -18.57 19.21 -60.46
N SER A 333 -17.48 19.96 -60.65
CA SER A 333 -17.08 21.23 -60.02
C SER A 333 -17.27 21.51 -58.51
N ASP A 334 -16.12 21.74 -57.87
CA ASP A 334 -15.79 22.81 -56.91
C ASP A 334 -16.90 23.78 -56.45
N HIS A 335 -17.18 23.81 -55.14
CA HIS A 335 -17.12 24.99 -54.24
C HIS A 335 -17.65 24.65 -52.83
N PRO A 336 -16.90 24.85 -51.72
CA PRO A 336 -17.49 24.96 -50.40
C PRO A 336 -17.81 26.44 -50.10
N GLN A 337 -19.10 26.77 -50.04
CA GLN A 337 -19.57 28.05 -49.49
C GLN A 337 -19.55 28.01 -47.95
N ASN A 338 -18.68 28.82 -47.39
CA ASN A 338 -18.81 29.41 -46.06
C ASN A 338 -20.18 30.10 -45.90
N MET A 339 -20.95 29.73 -44.88
CA MET A 339 -21.91 30.63 -44.21
C MET A 339 -22.05 30.21 -42.74
N HIS A 340 -21.99 31.23 -41.88
CA HIS A 340 -22.02 31.28 -40.42
C HIS A 340 -23.25 30.61 -39.75
N ASP A 341 -23.12 30.20 -38.49
CA ASP A 341 -23.58 30.94 -37.29
C ASP A 341 -23.41 30.01 -36.06
N ASP A 342 -22.51 30.21 -35.10
CA ASP A 342 -22.42 31.21 -34.00
C ASP A 342 -23.45 31.05 -32.85
N GLY A 343 -22.93 31.13 -31.61
CA GLY A 343 -23.65 31.13 -30.33
C GLY A 343 -23.81 29.75 -29.67
N VAL A 344 -23.46 29.50 -28.40
CA VAL A 344 -23.47 30.34 -27.19
C VAL A 344 -22.51 29.65 -26.19
N ASN A 345 -21.34 30.22 -25.94
CA ASN A 345 -21.01 31.15 -24.85
C ASN A 345 -20.45 30.43 -23.61
N ALA A 346 -19.14 30.60 -23.44
CA ALA A 346 -18.39 30.29 -22.24
C ALA A 346 -18.22 31.59 -21.43
N GLU A 347 -18.66 31.58 -20.19
CA GLU A 347 -18.27 32.46 -19.07
C GLU A 347 -18.97 31.86 -17.83
N ALA A 348 -18.38 31.67 -16.66
CA ALA A 348 -17.31 32.42 -16.02
C ALA A 348 -16.69 31.57 -14.86
N PRO A 349 -15.64 32.07 -14.18
CA PRO A 349 -14.84 31.34 -13.21
C PRO A 349 -15.30 31.49 -11.76
N ALA A 350 -14.72 30.63 -10.91
CA ALA A 350 -14.41 30.78 -9.48
C ALA A 350 -15.52 31.18 -8.50
N ARG A 351 -15.80 30.26 -7.58
CA ARG A 351 -15.71 30.53 -6.14
C ARG A 351 -15.25 29.31 -5.38
#